data_AF-A0A0R3PJ94-F1
#
_entry.id   AF-A0A0R3PJ94-F1
#
_cell.length_a   1.000
_cell.length_b   1.000
_cell.length_c   1.000
_cell.angle_alpha   90.00
_cell.angle_beta   90.00
_cell.angle_gamma   90.00
#
_symmetry.space_group_name_H-M   'P 1'
#
loop_
_entity.id
_entity.type
_entity.pdbx_description
1 polymer ?
#
loop_
_entity_poly.entity_id
_entity_poly.type
_entity_poly.pdbx_seq_one_letter_code
_entity_poly.pdbx_strand_id
1 'polypeptide(L)'
;MTVLPVDRASLVLEAVPSAADVERIRRFTAAHPNSQWTEAEQFVIDLAAIERAEEKLTVMVHTATFDDGINAINEQLNAYSTAAKLVQESEQLRLILQAILTLLNHLNGTSLDEKVVVGFCTSQLSEVCSAQLADGSSVLQTLTEFIRDRAPYASDAAELVEPLNEAAKVSFLSIYESLLRLDENNQRVQVELEQLDFEHPVLALRLSEMRQRLEEMADKLVRVKDQVLLMLAYMGEALPRTESDFRPELYLQKLCSFLMSLRLRQTEDVEVEN
;
A
#
# COMPACT_ATOMS: atom_id res chain seq x y z
N MET A 1 33.39 -22.46 -7.13
CA MET A 1 32.42 -21.78 -8.03
C MET A 1 32.15 -20.41 -7.44
N THR A 2 32.40 -19.33 -8.18
CA THR A 2 32.05 -17.98 -7.76
C THR A 2 30.60 -17.72 -8.10
N VAL A 3 29.74 -17.57 -7.10
CA VAL A 3 28.32 -17.21 -7.27
C VAL A 3 28.23 -15.71 -7.51
N LEU A 4 27.47 -15.26 -8.51
CA LEU A 4 27.20 -13.84 -8.73
C LEU A 4 26.24 -13.34 -7.63
N PRO A 5 26.65 -12.40 -6.77
CA PRO A 5 25.76 -11.83 -5.76
C PRO A 5 24.57 -11.12 -6.41
N VAL A 6 23.41 -11.14 -5.74
CA VAL A 6 22.16 -10.54 -6.26
C VAL A 6 22.34 -9.06 -6.58
N ASP A 7 22.97 -8.29 -5.69
CA ASP A 7 23.22 -6.86 -5.90
C ASP A 7 24.01 -6.60 -7.19
N ARG A 8 24.99 -7.47 -7.48
CA ARG A 8 25.76 -7.39 -8.72
C ARG A 8 24.94 -7.85 -9.91
N ALA A 9 24.11 -8.89 -9.78
CA ALA A 9 23.22 -9.34 -10.84
C ALA A 9 22.21 -8.26 -11.24
N SER A 10 21.65 -7.52 -10.27
CA SER A 10 20.77 -6.37 -10.50
C SER A 10 21.49 -5.25 -11.26
N LEU A 11 22.72 -4.90 -10.82
CA LEU A 11 23.53 -3.89 -11.52
C LEU A 11 23.90 -4.32 -12.95
N VAL A 12 24.20 -5.61 -13.16
CA VAL A 12 24.49 -6.13 -14.50
C VAL A 12 23.24 -6.10 -15.36
N LEU A 13 22.07 -6.46 -14.81
CA LEU A 13 20.78 -6.43 -15.52
C LEU A 13 20.44 -5.02 -16.06
N GLU A 14 20.74 -3.96 -15.30
CA GLU A 14 20.60 -2.58 -15.76
C GLU A 14 21.54 -2.22 -16.93
N ALA A 15 22.68 -2.91 -17.03
CA ALA A 15 23.69 -2.69 -18.06
C ALA A 15 23.55 -3.66 -19.26
N VAL A 16 22.58 -4.58 -19.25
CA VAL A 16 22.41 -5.55 -20.35
C VAL A 16 22.01 -4.82 -21.63
N PRO A 17 22.75 -5.01 -22.74
CA PRO A 17 22.38 -4.43 -24.03
C PRO A 17 21.08 -5.04 -24.55
N SER A 18 20.22 -4.21 -25.14
CA SER A 18 18.99 -4.69 -25.80
C SER A 18 19.31 -5.65 -26.96
N ALA A 19 18.34 -6.45 -27.40
CA ALA A 19 18.53 -7.33 -28.56
C ALA A 19 19.02 -6.58 -29.83
N ALA A 20 18.57 -5.33 -30.02
CA ALA A 20 19.04 -4.48 -31.11
C ALA A 20 20.49 -3.98 -30.91
N ASP A 21 20.90 -3.76 -29.66
CA ASP A 21 22.27 -3.39 -29.31
C ASP A 21 23.23 -4.57 -29.44
N VAL A 22 22.82 -5.76 -29.01
CA VAL A 22 23.60 -7.00 -29.15
C VAL A 22 23.98 -7.23 -30.61
N GLU A 23 23.03 -7.08 -31.53
CA GLU A 23 23.30 -7.24 -32.96
C GLU A 23 24.25 -6.15 -33.51
N ARG A 24 24.10 -4.90 -33.05
CA ARG A 24 25.01 -3.81 -33.41
C ARG A 24 26.42 -4.06 -32.90
N ILE A 25 26.56 -4.48 -31.64
CA ILE A 25 27.84 -4.81 -31.01
C ILE A 25 28.50 -5.95 -31.78
N ARG A 26 27.77 -7.03 -32.08
CA ARG A 26 28.30 -8.19 -32.85
C ARG A 26 28.80 -7.80 -34.22
N ARG A 27 28.07 -6.98 -34.98
CA ARG A 27 28.51 -6.49 -36.29
C ARG A 27 29.74 -5.60 -36.17
N PHE A 28 29.75 -4.72 -35.18
CA PHE A 28 30.84 -3.76 -34.99
C PHE A 28 32.15 -4.45 -34.58
N THR A 29 32.09 -5.41 -33.65
CA THR A 29 33.26 -6.18 -33.22
C THR A 29 33.78 -7.09 -34.34
N ALA A 30 32.90 -7.71 -35.12
CA ALA A 30 33.29 -8.51 -36.29
C ALA A 30 34.00 -7.68 -37.38
N ALA A 31 33.60 -6.41 -37.57
CA ALA A 31 34.25 -5.51 -38.51
C ALA A 31 35.62 -4.99 -38.04
N HIS A 32 35.92 -5.10 -36.74
CA HIS A 32 37.14 -4.58 -36.12
C HIS A 32 37.88 -5.64 -35.28
N PRO A 33 38.33 -6.75 -35.89
CA PRO A 33 38.87 -7.90 -35.16
C PRO A 33 40.19 -7.64 -34.41
N ASN A 34 40.89 -6.56 -34.74
CA ASN A 34 42.19 -6.20 -34.14
C ASN A 34 42.11 -4.94 -33.25
N SER A 35 40.91 -4.45 -32.96
CA SER A 35 40.74 -3.29 -32.07
C SER A 35 41.08 -3.64 -30.62
N GLN A 36 41.68 -2.69 -29.91
CA GLN A 36 41.87 -2.78 -28.47
C GLN A 36 40.70 -2.07 -27.78
N TRP A 37 39.91 -2.83 -27.03
CA TRP A 37 38.78 -2.32 -26.27
C TRP A 37 39.23 -1.92 -24.86
N THR A 38 38.59 -0.89 -24.31
CA THR A 38 38.66 -0.58 -22.88
C THR A 38 38.01 -1.69 -22.06
N GLU A 39 38.30 -1.74 -20.76
CA GLU A 39 37.70 -2.74 -19.85
C GLU A 39 36.16 -2.69 -19.85
N ALA A 40 35.59 -1.48 -19.89
CA ALA A 40 34.14 -1.28 -19.96
C ALA A 40 33.53 -1.74 -21.30
N GLU A 41 34.21 -1.47 -22.42
CA GLU A 41 33.77 -1.94 -23.74
C GLU A 41 33.86 -3.47 -23.83
N GLN A 42 34.95 -4.06 -23.33
CA GLN A 42 35.12 -5.50 -23.30
C GLN A 42 34.03 -6.17 -22.45
N PHE A 43 33.68 -5.59 -21.30
CA PHE A 43 32.60 -6.07 -20.45
C PHE A 43 31.25 -6.13 -21.19
N VAL A 44 30.89 -5.07 -21.92
CA VAL A 44 29.63 -5.03 -22.70
C VAL A 44 29.67 -6.01 -23.87
N ILE A 45 30.82 -6.17 -24.52
CA ILE A 45 31.01 -7.17 -25.59
C ILE A 45 30.83 -8.59 -25.06
N ASP A 46 31.45 -8.90 -23.92
CA ASP A 46 31.34 -10.21 -23.27
C ASP A 46 29.90 -10.48 -22.81
N LEU A 47 29.21 -9.47 -22.27
CA LEU A 47 27.80 -9.57 -21.89
C LEU A 47 26.89 -9.81 -23.11
N ALA A 48 27.14 -9.14 -24.23
CA ALA A 48 26.40 -9.36 -25.49
C ALA A 48 26.69 -10.73 -26.16
N ALA A 49 27.79 -11.37 -25.78
CA ALA A 49 28.11 -12.73 -26.22
C ALA A 49 27.27 -13.79 -25.49
N ILE A 50 26.79 -13.49 -24.27
CA ILE A 50 25.91 -14.37 -23.50
C ILE A 50 24.52 -14.38 -24.16
N GLU A 51 24.08 -15.56 -24.60
CA GLU A 51 22.75 -15.74 -25.14
C GLU A 51 21.68 -15.55 -24.06
N ARG A 52 20.65 -14.75 -24.38
CA ARG A 52 19.51 -14.48 -23.48
C ARG A 52 19.96 -13.97 -22.11
N ALA A 53 21.00 -13.12 -22.09
CA ALA A 53 21.58 -12.60 -20.86
C ALA A 53 20.53 -11.87 -20.00
N GLU A 54 19.66 -11.08 -20.63
CA GLU A 54 18.59 -10.33 -19.97
C GLU A 54 17.61 -11.26 -19.24
N GLU A 55 17.14 -12.30 -19.92
CA GLU A 55 16.21 -13.27 -19.37
C GLU A 55 16.85 -14.05 -18.22
N LYS A 56 18.08 -14.56 -18.42
CA LYS A 56 18.79 -15.32 -17.39
C LYS A 56 19.05 -14.48 -16.14
N LEU A 57 19.49 -13.23 -16.31
CA LEU A 57 19.71 -12.30 -15.19
C LEU A 57 18.40 -11.92 -14.50
N THR A 58 17.33 -11.71 -15.25
CA THR A 58 16.00 -11.48 -14.67
C THR A 58 15.57 -12.67 -13.81
N VAL A 59 15.67 -13.90 -14.33
CA VAL A 59 15.33 -15.12 -13.57
C VAL A 59 16.17 -15.22 -12.31
N MET A 60 17.47 -14.96 -12.39
CA MET A 60 18.37 -14.99 -11.23
C MET A 60 17.97 -13.96 -10.17
N VAL A 61 17.75 -12.70 -10.56
CA VAL A 61 17.37 -11.62 -9.64
C VAL A 61 16.00 -11.91 -9.02
N HIS A 62 14.99 -12.21 -9.84
CA HIS A 62 13.63 -12.49 -9.36
C HIS A 62 13.59 -13.68 -8.40
N THR A 63 14.24 -14.79 -8.75
CA THR A 63 14.27 -15.99 -7.87
C THR A 63 14.88 -15.68 -6.51
N ALA A 64 15.87 -14.79 -6.48
CA ALA A 64 16.56 -14.39 -5.26
C ALA A 64 15.80 -13.35 -4.43
N THR A 65 15.05 -12.43 -5.06
CA THR A 65 14.32 -11.36 -4.38
C THR A 65 12.83 -11.66 -4.15
N PHE A 66 12.32 -12.78 -4.69
CA PHE A 66 10.91 -13.16 -4.57
C PHE A 66 10.42 -13.19 -3.13
N ASP A 67 11.20 -13.79 -2.22
CA ASP A 67 10.78 -13.94 -0.82
C ASP A 67 10.64 -12.58 -0.13
N ASP A 68 11.54 -11.64 -0.40
CA ASP A 68 11.46 -10.28 0.14
C ASP A 68 10.25 -9.54 -0.45
N GLY A 69 10.02 -9.67 -1.76
CA GLY A 69 8.89 -9.07 -2.45
C GLY A 69 7.53 -9.56 -1.91
N ILE A 70 7.37 -10.88 -1.77
CA ILE A 70 6.11 -11.45 -1.27
C ILE A 70 5.90 -11.17 0.22
N ASN A 71 6.97 -11.11 1.02
CA ASN A 71 6.90 -10.75 2.44
C ASN A 71 6.52 -9.26 2.62
N ALA A 72 7.05 -8.36 1.80
CA ALA A 72 6.66 -6.95 1.81
C ALA A 72 5.17 -6.77 1.49
N ILE A 73 4.64 -7.48 0.49
CA ILE A 73 3.20 -7.50 0.17
C ILE A 73 2.40 -8.02 1.38
N ASN A 74 2.87 -9.09 2.02
CA ASN A 74 2.22 -9.68 3.19
C ASN A 74 2.07 -8.69 4.35
N GLU A 75 3.13 -7.93 4.64
CA GLU A 75 3.17 -6.89 5.68
C GLU A 75 2.21 -5.75 5.37
N GLN A 76 2.22 -5.26 4.12
CA GLN A 76 1.32 -4.20 3.67
C GLN A 76 -0.16 -4.63 3.79
N LEU A 77 -0.49 -5.87 3.39
CA LEU A 77 -1.85 -6.41 3.55
C LEU A 77 -2.23 -6.58 5.03
N ASN A 78 -1.28 -6.95 5.90
CA ASN A 78 -1.52 -7.03 7.35
C ASN A 78 -1.81 -5.65 7.95
N ALA A 79 -1.12 -4.60 7.50
CA ALA A 79 -1.38 -3.23 7.95
C ALA A 79 -2.82 -2.81 7.62
N TYR A 80 -3.27 -3.03 6.38
CA TYR A 80 -4.66 -2.78 5.99
C TYR A 80 -5.69 -3.60 6.78
N SER A 81 -5.44 -4.90 6.97
CA SER A 81 -6.33 -5.78 7.74
C SER A 81 -6.44 -5.30 9.20
N THR A 82 -5.32 -4.93 9.81
CA THR A 82 -5.25 -4.42 11.19
C THR A 82 -5.98 -3.09 11.30
N ALA A 83 -5.72 -2.15 10.40
CA ALA A 83 -6.40 -0.86 10.34
C ALA A 83 -7.93 -1.02 10.22
N ALA A 84 -8.39 -1.87 9.29
CA ALA A 84 -9.81 -2.13 9.09
C ALA A 84 -10.49 -2.68 10.34
N LYS A 85 -9.84 -3.64 11.01
CA LYS A 85 -10.34 -4.24 12.25
C LYS A 85 -10.42 -3.21 13.38
N LEU A 86 -9.34 -2.45 13.60
CA LEU A 86 -9.28 -1.45 14.67
C LEU A 86 -10.35 -0.36 14.50
N VAL A 87 -10.62 0.09 13.26
CA VAL A 87 -11.67 1.08 12.97
C VAL A 87 -13.06 0.51 13.28
N GLN A 88 -13.34 -0.72 12.86
CA GLN A 88 -14.65 -1.34 13.08
C GLN A 88 -14.92 -1.64 14.56
N GLU A 89 -13.91 -2.09 15.30
CA GLU A 89 -14.04 -2.55 16.69
C GLU A 89 -13.89 -1.42 17.73
N SER A 90 -13.40 -0.23 17.34
CA SER A 90 -13.17 0.87 18.28
C SER A 90 -14.47 1.45 18.84
N GLU A 91 -14.69 1.22 20.14
CA GLU A 91 -15.82 1.80 20.86
C GLU A 91 -15.65 3.31 21.04
N GLN A 92 -14.43 3.77 21.24
CA GLN A 92 -14.07 5.18 21.38
C GLN A 92 -14.41 5.96 20.11
N LEU A 93 -14.03 5.44 18.94
CA LEU A 93 -14.36 6.05 17.66
C LEU A 93 -15.89 6.10 17.47
N ARG A 94 -16.60 5.01 17.77
CA ARG A 94 -18.06 4.96 17.70
C ARG A 94 -18.72 6.04 18.57
N LEU A 95 -18.22 6.25 19.79
CA LEU A 95 -18.72 7.29 20.70
C LEU A 95 -18.45 8.70 20.17
N ILE A 96 -17.27 8.95 19.61
CA ILE A 96 -16.94 10.22 18.96
C ILE A 96 -17.93 10.50 17.82
N LEU A 97 -18.16 9.53 16.94
CA LEU A 97 -19.09 9.66 15.83
C LEU A 97 -20.54 9.91 16.31
N GLN A 98 -20.96 9.22 17.37
CA GLN A 98 -22.29 9.40 17.95
C GLN A 98 -22.45 10.78 18.60
N ALA A 99 -21.41 11.28 19.27
CA ALA A 99 -21.40 12.63 19.83
C ALA A 99 -21.51 13.69 18.72
N ILE A 100 -20.75 13.55 17.63
CA ILE A 100 -20.85 14.42 16.45
C ILE A 100 -22.26 14.39 15.88
N LEU A 101 -22.83 13.20 15.64
CA LEU A 101 -24.19 13.08 15.10
C LEU A 101 -25.24 13.77 16.00
N THR A 102 -25.07 13.66 17.31
CA THR A 102 -25.96 14.31 18.29
C THR A 102 -25.84 15.82 18.23
N LEU A 103 -24.62 16.36 18.14
CA LEU A 103 -24.36 17.79 18.00
C LEU A 103 -24.93 18.35 16.68
N LEU A 104 -24.78 17.62 15.57
CA LEU A 104 -25.35 18.02 14.27
C LEU A 104 -26.88 18.04 14.28
N ASN A 105 -27.52 17.03 14.88
CA ASN A 105 -28.96 17.00 15.01
C ASN A 105 -29.49 18.11 15.94
N HIS A 106 -28.70 18.52 16.93
CA HIS A 106 -29.04 19.69 17.73
C HIS A 106 -28.94 20.99 16.94
N LEU A 107 -27.89 21.13 16.10
CA LEU A 107 -27.66 22.28 15.23
C LEU A 107 -28.75 22.46 14.16
N ASN A 108 -29.19 21.37 13.56
CA ASN A 108 -30.18 21.40 12.47
C ASN A 108 -31.60 21.71 12.94
N GLY A 109 -31.83 22.00 14.23
CA GLY A 109 -33.15 22.35 14.75
C GLY A 109 -34.10 21.17 14.88
N THR A 110 -34.92 21.17 15.93
CA THR A 110 -36.04 20.22 16.13
C THR A 110 -37.33 20.71 15.44
N SER A 111 -37.19 21.54 14.39
CA SER A 111 -38.29 22.03 13.57
C SER A 111 -39.01 20.82 12.96
N LEU A 112 -40.34 20.73 13.14
CA LEU A 112 -41.17 19.59 12.72
C LEU A 112 -41.06 19.20 11.22
N ASP A 113 -40.46 20.06 10.38
CA ASP A 113 -40.28 19.86 8.94
C ASP A 113 -38.83 19.47 8.53
N GLU A 114 -37.86 19.48 9.45
CA GLU A 114 -36.47 19.08 9.19
C GLU A 114 -36.23 17.62 9.60
N LYS A 115 -35.70 16.82 8.66
CA LYS A 115 -35.45 15.38 8.88
C LYS A 115 -34.24 15.20 9.78
N VAL A 116 -34.43 14.56 10.94
CA VAL A 116 -33.34 14.06 11.79
C VAL A 116 -32.35 13.28 10.93
N VAL A 117 -31.09 13.69 10.98
CA VAL A 117 -30.01 13.03 10.25
C VAL A 117 -29.66 11.74 10.98
N VAL A 118 -29.73 10.62 10.27
CA VAL A 118 -29.46 9.27 10.81
C VAL A 118 -27.98 8.88 10.67
N GLY A 119 -27.21 9.62 9.85
CA GLY A 119 -25.78 9.42 9.66
C GLY A 119 -25.15 10.43 8.70
N PHE A 120 -23.83 10.43 8.61
CA PHE A 120 -23.04 11.27 7.71
C PHE A 120 -21.87 10.47 7.13
N CYS A 121 -21.31 10.90 6.00
CA CYS A 121 -20.10 10.31 5.43
C CYS A 121 -18.90 10.70 6.27
N THR A 122 -18.18 9.73 6.82
CA THR A 122 -17.06 9.97 7.75
C THR A 122 -15.84 10.59 7.06
N SER A 123 -15.73 10.48 5.74
CA SER A 123 -14.75 11.23 4.95
C SER A 123 -14.92 12.75 5.02
N GLN A 124 -16.07 13.24 5.48
CA GLN A 124 -16.38 14.66 5.67
C GLN A 124 -16.23 15.13 7.12
N LEU A 125 -15.70 14.29 8.03
CA LEU A 125 -15.58 14.61 9.47
C LEU A 125 -14.97 16.00 9.72
N SER A 126 -13.88 16.34 9.05
CA SER A 126 -13.23 17.65 9.24
C SER A 126 -14.11 18.83 8.80
N GLU A 127 -14.85 18.69 7.70
CA GLU A 127 -15.77 19.72 7.20
C GLU A 127 -16.95 19.88 8.15
N VAL A 128 -17.56 18.75 8.53
CA VAL A 128 -18.68 18.68 9.47
C VAL A 128 -18.30 19.30 10.82
N CYS A 129 -17.12 18.98 11.35
CA CYS A 129 -16.66 19.49 12.63
C CYS A 129 -16.19 20.96 12.58
N SER A 130 -16.08 21.56 11.39
CA SER A 130 -15.78 22.99 11.21
C SER A 130 -17.01 23.90 11.30
N ALA A 131 -18.22 23.33 11.27
CA ALA A 131 -19.46 24.08 11.38
C ALA A 131 -19.54 24.84 12.72
N GLN A 132 -20.12 26.04 12.68
CA GLN A 132 -20.27 26.94 13.82
C GLN A 132 -21.63 26.77 14.49
N LEU A 133 -21.63 26.78 15.81
CA LEU A 133 -22.81 26.81 16.67
C LEU A 133 -23.30 28.26 16.86
N ALA A 134 -24.51 28.41 17.40
CA ALA A 134 -25.14 29.71 17.63
C ALA A 134 -24.36 30.61 18.61
N ASP A 135 -23.53 30.01 19.47
CA ASP A 135 -22.65 30.69 20.41
C ASP A 135 -21.29 31.09 19.81
N GLY A 136 -21.03 30.75 18.54
CA GLY A 136 -19.76 31.01 17.84
C GLY A 136 -18.66 29.97 18.11
N SER A 137 -18.98 28.86 18.80
CA SER A 137 -18.07 27.73 18.98
C SER A 137 -18.15 26.80 17.77
N SER A 138 -17.03 26.16 17.39
CA SER A 138 -17.07 25.10 16.37
C SER A 138 -17.59 23.77 16.94
N VAL A 139 -18.21 22.93 16.11
CA VAL A 139 -18.60 21.56 16.50
C VAL A 139 -17.41 20.78 17.08
N LEU A 140 -16.22 20.94 16.49
CA LEU A 140 -15.01 20.31 17.00
C LEU A 140 -14.67 20.76 18.43
N GLN A 141 -14.84 22.04 18.75
CA GLN A 141 -14.56 22.58 20.08
C GLN A 141 -15.53 22.01 21.12
N THR A 142 -16.83 22.06 20.84
CA THR A 142 -17.84 21.49 21.74
C THR A 142 -17.69 19.99 21.90
N LEU A 143 -17.26 19.28 20.85
CA LEU A 143 -16.92 17.86 20.93
C LEU A 143 -15.72 17.61 21.86
N THR A 144 -14.65 18.41 21.75
CA THR A 144 -13.47 18.32 22.63
C THR A 144 -13.86 18.53 24.08
N GLU A 145 -14.64 19.57 24.38
CA GLU A 145 -15.16 19.86 25.73
C GLU A 145 -16.02 18.71 26.26
N PHE A 146 -16.93 18.18 25.43
CA PHE A 146 -17.75 17.02 25.81
C PHE A 146 -16.91 15.78 26.14
N ILE A 147 -15.89 15.47 25.32
CA ILE A 147 -15.01 14.33 25.56
C ILE A 147 -14.25 14.53 26.87
N ARG A 148 -13.67 15.72 27.09
CA ARG A 148 -12.94 16.04 28.33
C ARG A 148 -13.82 15.87 29.56
N ASP A 149 -15.03 16.43 29.54
CA ASP A 149 -15.87 16.56 30.73
C ASP A 149 -16.76 15.32 30.99
N ARG A 150 -17.15 14.60 29.94
CA ARG A 150 -18.17 13.53 30.01
C ARG A 150 -17.72 12.16 29.53
N ALA A 151 -16.73 12.09 28.64
CA ALA A 151 -16.29 10.82 28.05
C ALA A 151 -14.76 10.76 27.83
N PRO A 152 -13.93 10.95 28.88
CA PRO A 152 -12.48 11.12 28.73
C PRO A 152 -11.79 9.90 28.11
N TYR A 153 -12.35 8.70 28.29
CA TYR A 153 -11.90 7.45 27.68
C TYR A 153 -12.04 7.43 26.14
N ALA A 154 -12.83 8.33 25.54
CA ALA A 154 -12.91 8.46 24.08
C ALA A 154 -11.62 9.04 23.48
N SER A 155 -10.78 9.70 24.28
CA SER A 155 -9.47 10.21 23.86
C SER A 155 -8.50 9.10 23.44
N ASP A 156 -8.70 7.87 23.93
CA ASP A 156 -7.90 6.69 23.54
C ASP A 156 -8.07 6.34 22.05
N ALA A 157 -9.06 6.92 21.35
CA ALA A 157 -9.15 6.83 19.89
C ALA A 157 -7.88 7.35 19.18
N ALA A 158 -7.05 8.15 19.84
CA ALA A 158 -5.75 8.58 19.32
C ALA A 158 -4.77 7.40 19.08
N GLU A 159 -4.95 6.27 19.76
CA GLU A 159 -4.14 5.05 19.54
C GLU A 159 -4.35 4.45 18.14
N LEU A 160 -5.47 4.78 17.48
CA LEU A 160 -5.72 4.36 16.10
C LEU A 160 -4.77 5.05 15.11
N VAL A 161 -4.23 6.23 15.43
CA VAL A 161 -3.54 7.04 14.42
C VAL A 161 -2.31 6.35 13.85
N GLU A 162 -1.49 5.70 14.67
CA GLU A 162 -0.27 5.04 14.20
C GLU A 162 -0.58 3.85 13.25
N PRO A 163 -1.43 2.87 13.63
CA PRO A 163 -1.83 1.78 12.72
C PRO A 163 -2.46 2.27 11.41
N LEU A 164 -3.30 3.30 11.47
CA LEU A 164 -3.95 3.85 10.29
C LEU A 164 -2.95 4.57 9.37
N ASN A 165 -2.01 5.30 9.95
CA ASN A 165 -0.95 5.97 9.20
C ASN A 165 -0.01 4.95 8.54
N GLU A 166 0.32 3.84 9.23
CA GLU A 166 1.13 2.77 8.66
C GLU A 166 0.48 2.15 7.41
N ALA A 167 -0.81 1.78 7.51
CA ALA A 167 -1.55 1.24 6.39
C ALA A 167 -1.64 2.24 5.21
N ALA A 168 -1.77 3.53 5.51
CA ALA A 168 -1.95 4.56 4.49
C ALA A 168 -0.67 5.03 3.78
N LYS A 169 0.51 4.52 4.17
CA LYS A 169 1.79 4.82 3.49
C LYS A 169 1.86 4.24 2.08
N VAL A 170 1.16 3.13 1.84
CA VAL A 170 1.21 2.39 0.57
C VAL A 170 -0.19 2.34 -0.02
N SER A 171 -0.35 2.75 -1.28
CA SER A 171 -1.65 2.66 -1.94
C SER A 171 -2.05 1.20 -2.17
N PHE A 172 -3.32 0.87 -1.96
CA PHE A 172 -3.77 -0.52 -2.14
C PHE A 172 -3.54 -1.02 -3.58
N LEU A 173 -3.70 -0.13 -4.57
CA LEU A 173 -3.43 -0.43 -5.98
C LEU A 173 -1.96 -0.84 -6.22
N SER A 174 -1.00 -0.17 -5.57
CA SER A 174 0.41 -0.53 -5.72
C SER A 174 0.75 -1.92 -5.17
N ILE A 175 -0.03 -2.43 -4.21
CA ILE A 175 0.11 -3.81 -3.71
C ILE A 175 -0.31 -4.79 -4.80
N TYR A 176 -1.46 -4.53 -5.45
CA TYR A 176 -1.94 -5.32 -6.58
C TYR A 176 -0.95 -5.33 -7.74
N GLU A 177 -0.43 -4.17 -8.14
CA GLU A 177 0.61 -4.05 -9.17
C GLU A 177 1.90 -4.78 -8.81
N SER A 178 2.27 -4.82 -7.53
CA SER A 178 3.45 -5.57 -7.06
C SER A 178 3.23 -7.08 -7.17
N LEU A 179 2.03 -7.55 -6.84
CA LEU A 179 1.67 -8.96 -6.97
C LEU A 179 1.64 -9.40 -8.45
N LEU A 180 1.08 -8.57 -9.34
CA LEU A 180 1.10 -8.81 -10.79
C LEU A 180 2.53 -8.89 -11.34
N ARG A 181 3.42 -7.98 -10.92
CA ARG A 181 4.83 -8.02 -11.33
C ARG A 181 5.53 -9.32 -10.91
N LEU A 182 5.22 -9.85 -9.72
CA LEU A 182 5.75 -11.15 -9.30
C LEU A 182 5.20 -12.30 -10.14
N ASP A 183 3.93 -12.24 -10.56
CA ASP A 183 3.34 -13.23 -11.47
C ASP A 183 4.00 -13.21 -12.85
N GLU A 184 4.12 -12.02 -13.44
CA GLU A 184 4.76 -11.83 -14.75
C GLU A 184 6.20 -12.37 -14.72
N ASN A 185 6.95 -12.08 -13.65
CA ASN A 185 8.28 -12.64 -13.51
C ASN A 185 8.28 -14.16 -13.31
N ASN A 186 7.30 -14.75 -12.59
CA ASN A 186 7.13 -16.20 -12.51
C ASN A 186 6.84 -16.82 -13.90
N GLN A 187 6.11 -16.12 -14.77
CA GLN A 187 5.91 -16.54 -16.15
C GLN A 187 7.22 -16.48 -16.94
N ARG A 188 8.05 -15.44 -16.75
CA ARG A 188 9.39 -15.35 -17.36
C ARG A 188 10.31 -16.48 -16.92
N VAL A 189 10.28 -16.88 -15.64
CA VAL A 189 11.01 -18.06 -15.15
C VAL A 189 10.55 -19.33 -15.85
N GLN A 190 9.23 -19.51 -16.04
CA GLN A 190 8.70 -20.67 -16.77
C GLN A 190 9.20 -20.70 -18.21
N VAL A 191 9.09 -19.58 -18.93
CA VAL A 191 9.54 -19.50 -20.32
C VAL A 191 11.03 -19.79 -20.42
N GLU A 192 11.86 -19.26 -19.51
CA GLU A 192 13.29 -19.54 -19.54
C GLU A 192 13.61 -21.00 -19.21
N LEU A 193 12.88 -21.64 -18.28
CA LEU A 193 13.00 -23.07 -18.00
C LEU A 193 12.71 -23.94 -19.24
N GLU A 194 11.67 -23.59 -20.00
CA GLU A 194 11.29 -24.30 -21.24
C GLU A 194 12.32 -24.14 -22.37
N GLN A 195 13.17 -23.11 -22.31
CA GLN A 195 14.23 -22.83 -23.28
C GLN A 195 15.57 -23.49 -22.92
N LEU A 196 15.68 -24.13 -21.75
CA LEU A 196 16.91 -24.83 -21.37
C LEU A 196 17.04 -26.17 -22.12
N ASP A 197 18.22 -26.43 -22.67
CA ASP A 197 18.56 -27.72 -23.29
C ASP A 197 18.72 -28.88 -22.28
N PHE A 198 18.53 -28.60 -20.98
CA PHE A 198 18.71 -29.56 -19.90
C PHE A 198 17.67 -29.34 -18.80
N GLU A 199 17.39 -30.38 -18.02
CA GLU A 199 16.50 -30.28 -16.86
C GLU A 199 17.15 -29.49 -15.72
N HIS A 200 16.42 -28.49 -15.21
CA HIS A 200 16.84 -27.72 -14.04
C HIS A 200 15.90 -27.95 -12.84
N PRO A 201 15.94 -29.13 -12.19
CA PRO A 201 14.95 -29.54 -11.18
C PRO A 201 14.85 -28.58 -9.99
N VAL A 202 15.96 -27.95 -9.58
CA VAL A 202 15.99 -26.98 -8.47
C VAL A 202 15.16 -25.72 -8.79
N LEU A 203 15.25 -25.23 -10.02
CA LEU A 203 14.55 -24.01 -10.44
C LEU A 203 13.07 -24.32 -10.74
N ALA A 204 12.78 -25.51 -11.28
CA ALA A 204 11.42 -25.99 -11.45
C ALA A 204 10.68 -26.16 -10.11
N LEU A 205 11.33 -26.76 -9.12
CA LEU A 205 10.78 -26.86 -7.75
C LEU A 205 10.57 -25.46 -7.16
N ARG A 206 11.59 -24.60 -7.25
CA ARG A 206 11.49 -23.23 -6.75
C ARG A 206 10.37 -22.44 -7.41
N LEU A 207 10.17 -22.58 -8.73
CA LEU A 207 9.05 -21.96 -9.44
C LEU A 207 7.69 -22.45 -8.91
N SER A 208 7.56 -23.74 -8.64
CA SER A 208 6.31 -24.29 -8.07
C SER A 208 6.01 -23.70 -6.68
N GLU A 209 7.02 -23.56 -5.82
CA GLU A 209 6.88 -22.92 -4.51
C GLU A 209 6.50 -21.44 -4.63
N MET A 210 7.17 -20.69 -5.52
CA MET A 210 6.88 -19.27 -5.75
C MET A 210 5.45 -19.07 -6.25
N ARG A 211 4.94 -19.95 -7.13
CA ARG A 211 3.54 -19.90 -7.61
C ARG A 211 2.54 -20.16 -6.51
N GLN A 212 2.78 -21.19 -5.68
CA GLN A 212 1.90 -21.49 -4.57
C GLN A 212 1.83 -20.31 -3.58
N ARG A 213 2.98 -19.73 -3.20
CA ARG A 213 3.01 -18.57 -2.30
C ARG A 213 2.31 -17.35 -2.90
N LEU A 214 2.41 -17.16 -4.21
CA LEU A 214 1.74 -16.08 -4.92
C LEU A 214 0.21 -16.25 -4.91
N GLU A 215 -0.28 -17.47 -5.14
CA GLU A 215 -1.71 -17.81 -5.09
C GLU A 215 -2.29 -17.59 -3.67
N GLU A 216 -1.59 -18.06 -2.64
CA GLU A 216 -1.95 -17.81 -1.24
C GLU A 216 -2.03 -16.30 -0.92
N MET A 217 -1.13 -15.51 -1.51
CA MET A 217 -1.10 -14.05 -1.34
C MET A 217 -2.22 -13.35 -2.11
N ALA A 218 -2.56 -13.82 -3.31
CA ALA A 218 -3.70 -13.32 -4.09
C ALA A 218 -5.01 -13.53 -3.34
N ASP A 219 -5.21 -14.72 -2.78
CA ASP A 219 -6.36 -15.02 -1.92
C ASP A 219 -6.41 -14.12 -0.69
N LYS A 220 -5.26 -13.84 -0.07
CA LYS A 220 -5.18 -12.90 1.05
C LYS A 220 -5.55 -11.48 0.63
N LEU A 221 -5.08 -11.02 -0.52
CA LEU A 221 -5.41 -9.70 -1.06
C LEU A 221 -6.92 -9.53 -1.22
N VAL A 222 -7.61 -10.53 -1.78
CA VAL A 222 -9.08 -10.52 -1.92
C VAL A 222 -9.76 -10.43 -0.56
N ARG A 223 -9.36 -11.27 0.41
CA ARG A 223 -9.92 -11.23 1.76
C ARG A 223 -9.73 -9.88 2.45
N VAL A 224 -8.55 -9.27 2.33
CA VAL A 224 -8.26 -7.95 2.92
C VAL A 224 -9.05 -6.86 2.20
N LYS A 225 -9.19 -6.93 0.87
CA LYS A 225 -10.04 -6.01 0.10
C LYS A 225 -11.49 -6.04 0.62
N ASP A 226 -12.06 -7.23 0.81
CA ASP A 226 -13.41 -7.39 1.35
C ASP A 226 -13.54 -6.82 2.78
N GLN A 227 -12.55 -7.06 3.64
CA GLN A 227 -12.53 -6.48 5.00
C GLN A 227 -12.53 -4.95 4.97
N VAL A 228 -11.71 -4.35 4.10
CA VAL A 228 -11.62 -2.89 3.96
C VAL A 228 -12.93 -2.33 3.37
N LEU A 229 -13.55 -3.02 2.42
CA LEU A 229 -14.87 -2.63 1.88
C LEU A 229 -15.95 -2.66 2.96
N LEU A 230 -15.96 -3.69 3.82
CA LEU A 230 -16.87 -3.75 4.97
C LEU A 230 -16.61 -2.61 5.96
N MET A 231 -15.34 -2.23 6.19
CA MET A 231 -15.00 -1.09 7.04
C MET A 231 -15.54 0.21 6.44
N LEU A 232 -15.34 0.45 5.14
CA LEU A 232 -15.86 1.64 4.46
C LEU A 232 -17.40 1.70 4.55
N ALA A 233 -18.08 0.59 4.28
CA ALA A 233 -19.54 0.50 4.42
C ALA A 233 -20.01 0.78 5.86
N TYR A 234 -19.34 0.21 6.86
CA TYR A 234 -19.63 0.44 8.27
C TYR A 234 -19.49 1.92 8.64
N MET A 235 -18.50 2.60 8.06
CA MET A 235 -18.22 4.02 8.28
C MET A 235 -19.07 4.95 7.40
N GLY A 236 -20.07 4.42 6.70
CA GLY A 236 -21.02 5.20 5.89
C GLY A 236 -20.45 5.72 4.58
N GLU A 237 -19.30 5.22 4.12
CA GLU A 237 -18.68 5.64 2.86
C GLU A 237 -19.34 4.98 1.65
N ALA A 238 -19.33 5.70 0.53
CA ALA A 238 -19.75 5.14 -0.74
C ALA A 238 -18.75 4.07 -1.20
N LEU A 239 -19.25 2.88 -1.48
CA LEU A 239 -18.40 1.81 -1.98
C LEU A 239 -17.86 2.16 -3.39
N PRO A 240 -16.57 1.91 -3.64
CA PRO A 240 -15.94 2.18 -4.93
C PRO A 240 -16.64 1.39 -6.04
N ARG A 241 -16.82 2.03 -7.20
CA ARG A 241 -17.46 1.39 -8.37
C ARG A 241 -16.45 0.68 -9.27
N THR A 242 -15.20 1.14 -9.24
CA THR A 242 -14.10 0.61 -10.03
C THR A 242 -12.88 0.35 -9.14
N GLU A 243 -11.91 -0.41 -9.64
CA GLU A 243 -10.66 -0.66 -8.91
C GLU A 243 -9.84 0.62 -8.74
N SER A 244 -9.88 1.53 -9.71
CA SER A 244 -9.22 2.84 -9.60
C SER A 244 -9.83 3.75 -8.53
N ASP A 245 -11.13 3.57 -8.23
CA ASP A 245 -11.82 4.32 -7.17
C ASP A 245 -11.51 3.76 -5.78
N PHE A 246 -10.98 2.53 -5.69
CA PHE A 246 -10.65 1.90 -4.41
C PHE A 246 -9.35 2.46 -3.86
N ARG A 247 -9.46 3.59 -3.15
CA ARG A 247 -8.35 4.34 -2.56
C ARG A 247 -8.49 4.43 -1.03
N PRO A 248 -8.49 3.29 -0.31
CA PRO A 248 -8.70 3.28 1.13
C PRO A 248 -7.63 4.06 1.90
N GLU A 249 -6.41 4.17 1.39
CA GLU A 249 -5.35 4.98 1.99
C GLU A 249 -5.76 6.44 2.17
N LEU A 250 -6.52 7.00 1.22
CA LEU A 250 -6.96 8.40 1.29
C LEU A 250 -8.00 8.59 2.39
N TYR A 251 -8.89 7.61 2.55
CA TYR A 251 -9.87 7.60 3.63
C TYR A 251 -9.16 7.50 5.00
N LEU A 252 -8.20 6.57 5.13
CA LEU A 252 -7.42 6.41 6.37
C LEU A 252 -6.64 7.68 6.73
N GLN A 253 -6.02 8.36 5.76
CA GLN A 253 -5.34 9.64 5.97
C GLN A 253 -6.27 10.73 6.50
N LYS A 254 -7.49 10.84 5.95
CA LYS A 254 -8.49 11.80 6.44
C LYS A 254 -8.90 11.49 7.87
N LEU A 255 -9.15 10.22 8.19
CA LEU A 255 -9.50 9.80 9.54
C LEU A 255 -8.36 10.08 10.53
N CYS A 256 -7.11 9.81 10.17
CA CYS A 256 -5.93 10.17 10.96
C CYS A 256 -5.85 11.67 11.22
N SER A 257 -6.04 12.49 10.18
CA SER A 257 -5.99 13.95 10.30
C SER A 257 -7.06 14.47 11.26
N PHE A 258 -8.27 13.90 11.21
CA PHE A 258 -9.34 14.23 12.14
C PHE A 258 -8.96 13.86 13.58
N LEU A 259 -8.51 12.63 13.83
CA LEU A 259 -8.13 12.16 15.17
C LEU A 259 -6.98 12.96 15.77
N MET A 260 -5.98 13.33 14.96
CA MET A 260 -4.89 14.21 15.39
C MET A 260 -5.39 15.61 15.73
N SER A 261 -6.30 16.17 14.93
CA SER A 261 -6.89 17.49 15.20
C SER A 261 -7.68 17.50 16.52
N LEU A 262 -8.39 16.41 16.80
CA LEU A 262 -9.12 16.22 18.05
C LEU A 262 -8.15 16.17 19.25
N ARG A 263 -7.07 15.38 19.13
CA ARG A 263 -6.04 15.25 20.16
C ARG A 263 -5.33 16.58 20.47
N LEU A 264 -4.96 17.35 19.44
CA LEU A 264 -4.25 18.63 19.62
C LEU A 264 -5.06 19.63 20.45
N ARG A 265 -6.37 19.73 20.19
CA ARG A 265 -7.24 20.63 20.97
C ARG A 265 -7.39 20.20 22.42
N GLN A 266 -7.43 18.89 22.68
CA GLN A 266 -7.43 18.39 24.06
C GLN A 266 -6.18 18.79 24.83
N THR A 267 -5.01 18.88 24.17
CA THR A 267 -3.77 19.32 24.82
C THR A 267 -3.69 20.84 25.01
N GLU A 268 -4.15 21.64 24.04
CA GLU A 268 -4.16 23.11 24.14
C GLU A 268 -5.05 23.60 25.29
N ASP A 269 -6.23 23.00 25.49
CA ASP A 269 -7.14 23.38 26.58
C ASP A 269 -6.56 23.05 27.98
N VAL A 270 -5.69 22.05 28.09
CA VAL A 270 -5.01 21.68 29.35
C VAL A 270 -3.87 22.64 29.70
N GLU A 271 -3.22 23.25 28.71
CA GLU A 271 -2.17 24.25 28.93
C GLU A 271 -2.72 25.63 29.33
N VAL A 272 -3.97 25.94 29.00
CA VAL A 272 -4.63 27.21 29.36
C VAL A 272 -5.24 27.19 30.77
N GLU A 273 -5.57 26.00 31.30
CA GLU A 273 -6.15 25.83 32.65
C GLU A 273 -5.12 25.68 33.79
N ASN A 274 -3.81 25.61 33.48
CA ASN A 274 -2.70 25.54 34.45
C ASN A 274 -1.92 26.86 34.58
#